data_AF-A0AAN0M1J0-F1
#
_entry.id   AF-A0AAN0M1J0-F1
#
_cell.length_a   1.000
_cell.length_b   1.000
_cell.length_c   1.000
_cell.angle_alpha   90.00
_cell.angle_beta   90.00
_cell.angle_gamma   90.00
#
_symmetry.space_group_name_H-M   'P 1'
#
loop_
_entity.id
_entity.type
_entity.pdbx_description
1 polymer ?
#
loop_
_entity_poly.entity_id
_entity_poly.type
_entity_poly.pdbx_seq_one_letter_code
_entity_poly.pdbx_strand_id
1 'polypeptide(L)'
;MATNLPDASPEAYNTDLISLTNAQNLIYAVGDVKISPYQALVQEVNETFISIHSTGYYLYGDTSPRSYDQLTPYQQKLLTAYEVIQYDLIDGSGYALPYLNQ
;
A
#
# COMPACT_ATOMS: atom_id res chain seq x y z
N MET A 1 2.62 26.87 5.30
CA MET A 1 1.15 26.83 5.13
C MET A 1 0.68 25.59 5.88
N ALA A 2 -0.23 25.76 6.84
CA ALA A 2 -0.75 24.66 7.63
C ALA A 2 -1.63 23.78 6.73
N THR A 3 -1.18 22.55 6.47
CA THR A 3 -2.03 21.51 5.89
C THR A 3 -2.95 21.03 7.01
N ASN A 4 -4.14 21.60 7.04
CA ASN A 4 -5.21 21.17 7.92
C ASN A 4 -5.51 19.69 7.59
N LEU A 5 -5.12 18.80 8.51
CA LEU A 5 -5.84 17.54 8.68
C LEU A 5 -7.32 17.92 8.79
N PRO A 6 -8.23 17.31 8.01
CA PRO A 6 -9.64 17.47 8.30
C PRO A 6 -9.85 17.07 9.77
N ASP A 7 -10.67 17.81 10.50
CA ASP A 7 -11.12 17.53 11.89
C ASP A 7 -11.94 16.22 11.99
N ALA A 8 -11.61 15.22 11.20
CA ALA A 8 -12.13 13.89 11.32
C ALA A 8 -11.53 13.27 12.58
N SER A 9 -12.42 12.87 13.52
CA SER A 9 -12.06 12.07 14.69
C SER A 9 -11.11 10.94 14.27
N PRO A 10 -10.08 10.60 15.06
CA PRO A 10 -9.21 9.44 14.81
C PRO A 10 -10.01 8.14 14.53
N GLU A 11 -11.24 8.07 15.04
CA GLU A 11 -12.19 6.97 14.81
C GLU A 11 -12.68 6.89 13.36
N ALA A 12 -12.85 8.02 12.67
CA ALA A 12 -13.30 8.06 11.28
C ALA A 12 -12.23 7.53 10.31
N TYR A 13 -10.96 7.83 10.58
CA TYR A 13 -9.84 7.26 9.84
C TYR A 13 -9.78 5.74 10.00
N ASN A 14 -9.95 5.21 11.22
CA ASN A 14 -9.91 3.77 11.49
C ASN A 14 -10.95 2.95 10.72
N THR A 15 -12.08 3.52 10.32
CA THR A 15 -13.14 2.81 9.57
C THR A 15 -12.83 2.59 8.09
N ASP A 16 -11.98 3.41 7.48
CA ASP A 16 -11.66 3.37 6.04
C ASP A 16 -10.21 2.94 5.75
N LEU A 17 -9.48 2.51 6.79
CA LEU A 17 -8.17 1.91 6.63
C LEU A 17 -8.33 0.49 6.07
N ILE A 18 -7.93 0.32 4.82
CA ILE A 18 -7.81 -1.01 4.24
C ILE A 18 -6.49 -1.59 4.76
N SER A 19 -6.58 -2.59 5.63
CA SER A 19 -5.40 -3.36 6.00
C SER A 19 -4.88 -4.07 4.75
N LEU A 20 -3.63 -3.83 4.44
CA LEU A 20 -2.98 -4.45 3.29
C LEU A 20 -2.45 -5.84 3.67
N THR A 21 -2.26 -6.08 4.97
CA THR A 21 -1.87 -7.37 5.53
C THR A 21 -2.99 -8.40 5.31
N ASN A 22 -2.88 -9.17 4.24
CA ASN A 22 -3.73 -10.34 4.04
C ASN A 22 -3.04 -11.60 4.61
N ALA A 23 -3.84 -12.58 5.04
CA ALA A 23 -3.32 -13.85 5.57
C ALA A 23 -2.44 -14.61 4.56
N GLN A 24 -2.66 -14.37 3.26
CA GLN A 24 -1.89 -14.96 2.16
C GLN A 24 -0.41 -14.55 2.21
N ASN A 25 -0.11 -13.28 2.50
CA ASN A 25 1.26 -12.78 2.59
C ASN A 25 2.00 -13.32 3.82
N LEU A 26 1.28 -13.53 4.94
CA LEU A 26 1.83 -14.20 6.12
C LEU A 26 2.17 -15.67 5.83
N ILE A 27 1.32 -16.37 5.07
CA ILE A 27 1.57 -17.76 4.68
C ILE A 27 2.79 -17.87 3.77
N TYR A 28 2.96 -16.95 2.80
CA TYR A 28 4.12 -16.94 1.93
C TYR A 28 5.42 -16.62 2.67
N ALA A 29 5.40 -15.64 3.57
CA ALA A 29 6.57 -15.28 4.38
C ALA A 29 7.02 -16.41 5.32
N VAL A 30 6.07 -17.17 5.90
CA VAL A 30 6.38 -18.31 6.79
C VAL A 30 6.77 -19.56 6.01
N GLY A 31 6.23 -19.76 4.81
CA GLY A 31 6.42 -20.96 4.02
C GLY A 31 7.68 -21.01 3.17
N ASP A 32 8.49 -19.95 3.12
CA ASP A 32 9.66 -19.80 2.23
C ASP A 32 9.33 -20.18 0.77
N VAL A 33 8.12 -19.80 0.34
CA VAL A 33 7.59 -20.16 -0.99
C VAL A 33 8.08 -19.14 -2.00
N LYS A 34 8.44 -19.59 -3.20
CA LYS A 34 8.69 -18.67 -4.32
C LYS A 34 7.41 -17.86 -4.60
N ILE A 35 7.55 -16.53 -4.54
CA ILE A 35 6.47 -15.58 -4.81
C ILE A 35 6.66 -14.92 -6.16
N SER A 36 5.57 -14.54 -6.81
CA SER A 36 5.64 -13.80 -8.07
C SER A 36 6.13 -12.36 -7.86
N PRO A 37 6.57 -11.65 -8.91
CA PRO A 37 6.96 -10.25 -8.82
C PRO A 37 5.86 -9.34 -8.24
N TYR A 38 4.59 -9.64 -8.54
CA TYR A 38 3.47 -8.92 -7.96
C TYR A 38 3.35 -9.17 -6.45
N GLN A 39 3.47 -10.42 -6.02
CA GLN A 39 3.40 -10.75 -4.60
C GLN A 39 4.56 -10.16 -3.80
N ALA A 40 5.77 -10.09 -4.39
CA ALA A 40 6.90 -9.40 -3.78
C ALA A 40 6.61 -7.91 -3.55
N LEU A 41 6.02 -7.23 -4.54
CA LEU A 41 5.61 -5.83 -4.42
C LEU A 41 4.56 -5.63 -3.34
N VAL A 42 3.51 -6.46 -3.31
CA VAL A 42 2.46 -6.38 -2.29
C VAL A 42 3.05 -6.63 -0.89
N GLN A 43 3.98 -7.58 -0.75
CA GLN A 43 4.65 -7.84 0.51
C GLN A 43 5.50 -6.65 0.97
N GLU A 44 6.29 -6.04 0.09
CA GLU A 44 7.12 -4.87 0.41
C GLU A 44 6.26 -3.66 0.83
N VAL A 45 5.12 -3.45 0.15
CA VAL A 45 4.11 -2.45 0.53
C VAL A 45 3.55 -2.74 1.92
N ASN A 46 3.24 -4.00 2.25
CA ASN A 46 2.68 -4.38 3.55
C ASN A 46 3.68 -4.30 4.71
N GLU A 47 4.96 -4.60 4.45
CA GLU A 47 6.02 -4.47 5.45
C GLU A 47 6.34 -3.00 5.73
N THR A 48 6.13 -2.15 4.73
CA THR A 48 6.28 -0.71 4.86
C THR A 48 5.04 -0.10 5.53
N PHE A 49 3.87 -0.24 4.92
CA PHE A 49 2.65 0.45 5.35
C PHE A 49 1.74 -0.49 6.16
N ILE A 50 1.31 0.01 7.32
CA ILE A 50 0.31 -0.67 8.17
C ILE A 50 -1.05 -0.66 7.47
N SER A 51 -1.38 0.44 6.80
CA SER A 51 -2.61 0.61 6.03
C SER A 51 -2.52 1.76 5.05
N ILE A 52 -3.19 1.63 3.91
CA ILE A 52 -3.42 2.71 2.94
C ILE A 52 -4.88 3.13 3.07
N HIS A 53 -5.12 4.44 3.22
CA HIS A 53 -6.47 5.00 3.20
C HIS A 53 -6.86 5.40 1.78
N SER A 54 -8.11 5.10 1.40
CA SER A 54 -8.75 5.55 0.16
C SER A 54 -8.73 7.07 -0.09
N THR A 55 -8.44 7.89 0.93
CA THR A 55 -8.45 9.36 0.87
C THR A 55 -7.03 9.96 0.75
N GLY A 56 -6.01 9.13 0.50
CA GLY A 56 -4.64 9.59 0.25
C GLY A 56 -3.76 9.76 1.51
N TYR A 57 -4.10 9.05 2.59
CA TYR A 57 -3.30 9.00 3.83
C TYR A 57 -2.73 7.60 4.06
N TYR A 58 -1.56 7.55 4.69
CA TYR A 58 -0.77 6.34 4.87
C TYR A 58 -0.31 6.20 6.31
N LEU A 59 -0.41 4.99 6.86
CA LEU A 59 0.17 4.64 8.16
C LEU A 59 1.43 3.80 7.98
N TYR A 60 2.50 4.19 8.67
CA TYR A 60 3.81 3.52 8.65
C TYR A 60 4.40 3.61 10.06
N GLY A 61 4.72 2.47 10.67
CA GLY A 61 5.41 2.37 11.97
C GLY A 61 4.65 2.90 13.21
N ASP A 62 3.65 3.76 13.03
CA ASP A 62 2.80 4.34 14.06
C ASP A 62 1.35 4.52 13.55
N THR A 63 0.47 4.99 14.42
CA THR A 63 -0.96 5.26 14.10
C THR A 63 -1.20 6.68 13.59
N SER A 64 -0.15 7.44 13.22
CA SER A 64 -0.29 8.83 12.75
C SER A 64 -0.44 8.88 11.23
N PRO A 65 -1.57 9.37 10.70
CA PRO A 65 -1.77 9.48 9.25
C PRO A 65 -0.80 10.48 8.62
N ARG A 66 -0.19 10.08 7.50
CA ARG A 66 0.71 10.91 6.69
C ARG A 66 0.17 11.06 5.29
N SER A 67 0.26 12.26 4.72
CA SER A 67 0.00 12.47 3.29
C SER A 67 1.19 12.01 2.45
N TYR A 68 0.98 11.86 1.14
CA TYR A 68 2.01 11.41 0.20
C TYR A 68 3.32 12.23 0.27
N ASP A 69 3.21 13.56 0.36
CA ASP A 69 4.37 14.46 0.42
C ASP A 69 5.17 14.37 1.73
N GLN A 70 4.59 13.75 2.76
CA GLN A 70 5.24 13.53 4.06
C GLN A 70 5.97 12.18 4.12
N LEU A 71 5.87 11.36 3.07
CA LEU A 71 6.57 10.09 2.94
C LEU A 71 8.02 10.31 2.49
N THR A 72 8.88 9.35 2.83
CA THR A 72 10.24 9.30 2.29
C THR A 72 10.22 9.03 0.78
N PRO A 73 11.29 9.39 0.03
CA PRO A 73 11.35 9.11 -1.41
C PRO A 73 11.19 7.63 -1.78
N TYR A 74 11.67 6.73 -0.93
CA TYR A 74 11.52 5.29 -1.10
C TYR A 74 10.05 4.86 -0.95
N GLN A 75 9.38 5.31 0.12
CA GLN A 75 7.96 5.02 0.37
C GLN A 75 7.07 5.55 -0.75
N GLN A 76 7.33 6.76 -1.24
CA GLN A 76 6.64 7.34 -2.38
C GLN A 76 6.77 6.45 -3.62
N LYS A 77 8.00 6.07 -3.97
CA LYS A 77 8.28 5.22 -5.13
C LYS A 77 7.60 3.86 -5.04
N LEU A 78 7.66 3.23 -3.87
CA LEU A 78 7.03 1.93 -3.61
C LEU A 78 5.51 2.01 -3.79
N LEU A 79 4.89 3.03 -3.18
CA LEU A 79 3.45 3.24 -3.28
C LEU A 79 3.01 3.57 -4.71
N THR A 80 3.71 4.47 -5.42
CA THR A 80 3.40 4.78 -6.82
C THR A 80 3.51 3.54 -7.70
N ALA A 81 4.53 2.69 -7.51
CA ALA A 81 4.65 1.45 -8.26
C ALA A 81 3.45 0.53 -8.02
N TYR A 82 3.03 0.38 -6.76
CA TYR A 82 1.84 -0.38 -6.40
C TYR A 82 0.57 0.18 -7.04
N GLU A 83 0.30 1.48 -6.91
CA GLU A 83 -0.90 2.13 -7.44
C GLU A 83 -0.98 2.07 -8.97
N VAL A 84 0.14 2.31 -9.67
CA VAL A 84 0.19 2.22 -11.13
C VAL A 84 -0.10 0.79 -11.61
N ILE A 85 0.43 -0.21 -10.91
CA ILE A 85 0.17 -1.61 -11.23
C ILE A 85 -1.29 -1.98 -10.90
N GLN A 86 -1.84 -1.55 -9.76
CA GLN A 86 -3.26 -1.75 -9.45
C GLN A 86 -4.16 -1.15 -10.53
N TYR A 87 -3.89 0.10 -10.92
CA TYR A 87 -4.64 0.78 -11.95
C TYR A 87 -4.59 0.00 -13.28
N ASP A 88 -3.40 -0.42 -13.72
CA ASP A 88 -3.24 -1.18 -14.96
C ASP A 88 -3.99 -2.52 -14.95
N LEU A 89 -4.10 -3.17 -13.79
CA LEU A 89 -4.80 -4.44 -13.61
C LEU A 89 -6.32 -4.31 -13.53
N ILE A 90 -6.83 -3.24 -12.91
CA ILE A 90 -8.27 -3.06 -12.64
C ILE A 90 -8.95 -2.29 -13.77
N ASP A 91 -8.40 -1.14 -14.14
CA ASP A 91 -9.04 -0.16 -15.04
C ASP A 91 -8.23 0.08 -16.33
N GLY A 92 -6.97 -0.33 -16.36
CA GLY A 92 -6.04 -0.07 -17.46
C GLY A 92 -6.02 -1.15 -18.55
N SER A 93 -4.90 -1.19 -19.28
CA SER A 93 -4.74 -2.04 -20.47
C SER A 93 -4.04 -3.38 -20.17
N GLY A 94 -3.66 -3.64 -18.92
CA GLY A 94 -2.96 -4.86 -18.52
C GLY A 94 -1.54 -4.99 -19.07
N TYR A 95 -0.82 -3.88 -19.25
CA TYR A 95 0.58 -3.87 -19.69
C TYR A 95 1.52 -4.66 -18.77
N ALA A 96 1.23 -4.71 -17.48
CA ALA A 96 2.05 -5.38 -16.48
C ALA A 96 1.83 -6.90 -16.44
N LEU A 97 0.70 -7.42 -16.94
CA LEU A 97 0.32 -8.83 -16.84
C LEU A 97 1.42 -9.84 -17.25
N PRO A 98 2.17 -9.64 -18.35
CA PRO A 98 3.23 -10.57 -18.76
C PRO A 98 4.38 -10.71 -17.74
N TYR A 99 4.55 -9.73 -16.85
CA TYR A 99 5.66 -9.63 -15.91
C TYR A 99 5.28 -10.00 -14.46
N LEU A 100 3.98 -10.09 -14.16
CA LEU A 100 3.49 -10.25 -12.78
C LEU A 100 3.26 -11.71 -12.36
N ASN A 101 3.23 -12.64 -13.31
CA ASN A 101 2.91 -14.06 -13.10
C ASN A 101 4.09 -15.02 -13.34
N GLN A 102 5.30 -14.49 -13.55
CA GLN A 102 6.50 -15.30 -13.81
C GLN A 102 7.10 -15.90 -12.53
#